data_AF-A0A5C0SKL2-F1
#
_entry.id   AF-A0A5C0SKL2-F1
#
_cell.length_a   1.000
_cell.length_b   1.000
_cell.length_c   1.000
_cell.angle_alpha   90.00
_cell.angle_beta   90.00
_cell.angle_gamma   90.00
#
_symmetry.space_group_name_H-M   'P 1'
#
loop_
_entity.id
_entity.type
_entity.pdbx_description
1 polymer ?
#
loop_
_entity_poly.entity_id
_entity_poly.type
_entity_poly.pdbx_seq_one_letter_code
_entity_poly.pdbx_strand_id
1 'polypeptide(L)'
;MRPKSLAQLLLFILIAAFWFWTSWDIMTKEALALGALGGLTIHWALTNKGSKAVALIEPLTSGWRVMLYDMMLVAFLVALAQQAGMDLTALLNALKNSVQNLALLLALLGGIGIDYSVGG
;
A
#
# COMPACT_ATOMS: atom_id res chain seq x y z
N MET A 1 17.88 8.42 -4.79
CA MET A 1 16.88 7.78 -5.68
C MET A 1 16.79 8.59 -6.97
N ARG A 2 16.90 7.98 -8.16
CA ARG A 2 16.86 8.70 -9.44
C ARG A 2 15.47 9.30 -9.71
N PRO A 3 15.36 10.43 -10.41
CA PRO A 3 14.09 11.08 -10.67
C PRO A 3 13.20 10.26 -11.61
N LYS A 4 11.95 10.08 -11.16
CA LYS A 4 10.68 9.91 -11.90
C LYS A 4 10.77 9.30 -13.31
N SER A 5 10.54 8.00 -13.42
CA SER A 5 9.84 7.51 -14.61
C SER A 5 8.41 8.06 -14.57
N LEU A 6 8.04 8.89 -15.55
CA LEU A 6 6.66 9.38 -15.70
C LEU A 6 5.65 8.22 -15.68
N ALA A 7 6.03 7.06 -16.25
CA ALA A 7 5.20 5.87 -16.22
C ALA A 7 4.94 5.34 -14.80
N GLN A 8 5.94 5.38 -13.90
CA GLN A 8 5.73 4.98 -12.50
C GLN A 8 4.80 5.94 -11.76
N LEU A 9 4.92 7.24 -12.02
CA LEU A 9 4.02 8.22 -11.42
C LEU A 9 2.58 8.04 -11.91
N LEU A 10 2.40 7.80 -13.21
CA LEU A 10 1.09 7.49 -13.79
C LEU A 10 0.51 6.20 -13.20
N LEU A 11 1.33 5.15 -13.09
CA LEU A 11 0.93 3.88 -12.47
C LEU A 11 0.48 4.09 -11.01
N PHE A 12 1.22 4.89 -10.25
CA PHE A 12 0.85 5.25 -8.89
C PHE A 12 -0.49 5.97 -8.80
N ILE A 13 -0.73 6.96 -9.66
CA ILE A 13 -2.01 7.68 -9.69
C ILE A 13 -3.16 6.71 -10.01
N LEU A 14 -2.96 5.81 -10.98
CA LEU A 14 -3.97 4.82 -11.35
C LEU A 14 -4.26 3.85 -10.20
N ILE A 15 -3.23 3.35 -9.51
CA ILE A 15 -3.40 2.45 -8.36
C ILE A 15 -4.08 3.18 -7.20
N ALA A 16 -3.70 4.42 -6.90
CA ALA A 16 -4.31 5.21 -5.84
C ALA A 16 -5.79 5.51 -6.14
N ALA A 17 -6.13 5.85 -7.39
CA ALA A 17 -7.50 6.04 -7.82
C ALA A 17 -8.31 4.73 -7.73
N PHE A 18 -7.71 3.60 -8.13
CA PHE A 18 -8.34 2.28 -8.04
C PHE A 18 -8.55 1.84 -6.58
N TRP A 19 -7.58 2.12 -5.70
CA TRP A 19 -7.70 1.90 -4.27
C TRP A 19 -8.86 2.70 -3.68
N PHE A 20 -8.94 3.99 -3.99
CA PHE A 20 -10.02 4.85 -3.54
C PHE A 20 -11.36 4.31 -4.02
N TRP A 21 -11.50 4.01 -5.32
CA TRP A 21 -12.75 3.52 -5.87
C TRP A 21 -13.20 2.17 -5.28
N THR A 22 -12.28 1.26 -5.00
CA THR A 22 -12.61 -0.11 -4.57
C THR A 22 -12.78 -0.25 -3.06
N SER A 23 -11.99 0.48 -2.28
CA SER A 23 -11.85 0.23 -0.85
C SER A 23 -12.38 1.35 0.04
N TRP A 24 -12.67 2.53 -0.50
CA TRP A 24 -13.07 3.68 0.34
C TRP A 24 -14.33 3.42 1.16
N ASP A 25 -15.35 2.78 0.56
CA ASP A 25 -16.63 2.50 1.24
C ASP A 25 -16.48 1.56 2.44
N ILE A 26 -15.39 0.79 2.50
CA ILE A 26 -15.11 -0.14 3.60
C ILE A 26 -14.12 0.44 4.63
N MET A 27 -13.56 1.63 4.39
CA MET A 27 -12.58 2.24 5.28
C MET A 27 -13.21 2.79 6.55
N THR A 28 -12.77 2.27 7.69
CA THR A 28 -13.02 2.86 9.01
C THR A 28 -11.91 3.84 9.38
N LYS A 29 -12.17 4.72 10.36
CA LYS A 29 -11.15 5.65 10.87
C LYS A 29 -9.98 4.89 11.47
N GLU A 30 -10.28 3.79 12.13
CA GLU A 30 -9.32 2.88 12.75
C GLU A 30 -8.46 2.19 11.68
N ALA A 31 -9.06 1.71 10.59
CA ALA A 31 -8.33 1.11 9.48
C ALA A 31 -7.37 2.09 8.83
N LEU A 32 -7.78 3.35 8.63
CA LEU A 32 -6.91 4.40 8.09
C LEU A 32 -5.78 4.77 9.05
N ALA A 33 -6.06 4.88 10.35
CA ALA A 33 -5.04 5.16 11.36
C ALA A 33 -4.01 4.04 11.48
N LEU A 34 -4.47 2.78 11.51
CA LEU A 34 -3.62 1.59 11.51
C LEU A 34 -2.88 1.45 10.19
N GLY A 35 -3.51 1.81 9.07
CA GLY A 35 -2.87 1.90 7.77
C GLY A 35 -1.71 2.87 7.75
N ALA A 36 -1.90 4.08 8.27
CA ALA A 36 -0.83 5.08 8.36
C ALA A 36 0.33 4.60 9.25
N LEU A 37 0.04 4.15 10.47
CA LEU A 37 1.07 3.72 11.43
C LEU A 37 1.77 2.43 11.00
N GLY A 38 0.98 1.42 10.60
CA GLY A 38 1.49 0.13 10.15
C GLY A 38 2.23 0.25 8.83
N GLY A 39 1.71 1.03 7.88
CA GLY A 39 2.37 1.32 6.61
C GLY A 39 3.72 2.01 6.81
N LEU A 40 3.81 3.05 7.66
CA LEU A 40 5.08 3.68 8.01
C LEU A 40 6.07 2.70 8.66
N THR A 41 5.57 1.84 9.54
CA THR A 41 6.39 0.85 10.24
C THR A 41 6.96 -0.18 9.27
N ILE A 42 6.12 -0.72 8.38
CA ILE A 42 6.52 -1.66 7.32
C ILE A 42 7.51 -0.98 6.38
N HIS A 43 7.18 0.23 5.93
CA HIS A 43 8.03 1.00 5.04
C HIS A 43 9.42 1.18 5.63
N TRP A 44 9.50 1.63 6.89
CA TRP A 44 10.76 1.79 7.61
C TRP A 44 11.51 0.47 7.76
N ALA A 45 10.83 -0.61 8.14
CA ALA A 45 11.45 -1.92 8.32
C ALA A 45 12.05 -2.47 7.02
N LEU A 46 11.40 -2.24 5.88
CA LEU A 46 11.80 -2.78 4.59
C LEU A 46 12.78 -1.87 3.81
N THR A 47 12.62 -0.55 3.89
CA THR A 47 13.49 0.42 3.21
C THR A 47 14.74 0.77 4.01
N ASN A 48 14.66 0.80 5.34
CA ASN A 48 15.66 1.47 6.16
C ASN A 48 16.64 0.51 6.86
N LYS A 49 17.01 -0.61 6.19
CA LYS A 49 17.86 -1.73 6.64
C LYS A 49 19.18 -1.35 7.35
N GLY A 50 19.12 -0.72 8.52
CA GLY A 50 20.27 -0.29 9.31
C GLY A 50 20.87 1.09 8.96
N SER A 51 20.28 1.86 8.05
CA SER A 51 20.76 3.23 7.77
C SER A 51 20.21 4.23 8.80
N LYS A 52 21.09 4.91 9.53
CA LYS A 52 20.71 6.01 10.44
C LYS A 52 20.24 7.26 9.70
N ALA A 53 20.49 7.34 8.40
CA ALA A 53 19.85 8.34 7.56
C ALA A 53 18.41 7.88 7.34
N VAL A 54 17.48 8.39 8.15
CA VAL A 54 16.06 8.45 7.79
C VAL A 54 16.05 8.98 6.36
N ALA A 55 15.79 8.11 5.39
CA ALA A 55 15.83 8.50 4.00
C ALA A 55 14.86 9.67 3.85
N LEU A 56 15.34 10.80 3.33
CA LEU A 56 14.47 11.95 3.10
C LEU A 56 13.41 11.50 2.08
N ILE A 57 12.19 11.24 2.55
CA ILE A 57 11.09 10.79 1.69
C ILE A 57 10.53 12.02 0.99
N GLU A 58 11.16 12.41 -0.11
CA GLU A 58 10.72 13.55 -0.91
C GLU A 58 9.42 13.23 -1.65
N PRO A 59 8.44 14.16 -1.68
CA PRO A 59 7.20 13.95 -2.41
C PRO A 59 7.42 13.53 -3.86
N LEU A 60 6.57 12.61 -4.33
CA LEU A 60 6.58 12.08 -5.70
C LEU A 60 7.82 11.25 -6.08
N THR A 61 8.75 10.98 -5.16
CA THR A 61 9.83 10.01 -5.37
C THR A 61 9.35 8.56 -5.22
N SER A 62 10.15 7.58 -5.65
CA SER A 62 9.80 6.17 -5.50
C SER A 62 9.62 5.78 -4.03
N GLY A 63 10.50 6.23 -3.13
CA GLY A 63 10.36 5.98 -1.69
C GLY A 63 9.03 6.51 -1.13
N TRP A 64 8.63 7.72 -1.53
CA TRP A 64 7.35 8.30 -1.12
C TRP A 64 6.15 7.51 -1.62
N ARG A 65 6.16 7.07 -2.89
CA ARG A 65 5.07 6.27 -3.46
C ARG A 65 4.99 4.89 -2.82
N VAL A 66 6.12 4.24 -2.56
CA VAL A 66 6.18 2.97 -1.82
C VAL A 66 5.58 3.13 -0.43
N MET A 67 5.95 4.17 0.31
CA MET A 67 5.38 4.45 1.63
C MET A 67 3.85 4.57 1.57
N LEU A 68 3.33 5.25 0.56
CA LEU A 68 1.89 5.36 0.37
C LEU A 68 1.23 4.04 -0.03
N TYR A 69 1.87 3.21 -0.86
CA TYR A 69 1.37 1.86 -1.12
C TYR A 69 1.34 1.01 0.15
N ASP A 70 2.37 1.08 0.99
CA ASP A 70 2.43 0.35 2.26
C ASP A 70 1.26 0.77 3.17
N MET A 71 0.98 2.08 3.26
CA MET A 71 -0.18 2.58 4.02
C MET A 71 -1.52 2.12 3.46
N MET A 72 -1.71 2.23 2.14
CA MET A 72 -2.93 1.81 1.45
C MET A 72 -3.16 0.31 1.59
N LEU A 73 -2.10 -0.49 1.50
CA LEU A 73 -2.15 -1.93 1.67
C LEU A 73 -2.55 -2.32 3.08
N VAL A 74 -1.91 -1.74 4.10
CA VAL A 74 -2.27 -2.03 5.50
C VAL A 74 -3.69 -1.58 5.79
N ALA A 75 -4.09 -0.37 5.39
CA ALA A 75 -5.46 0.12 5.57
C ALA A 75 -6.48 -0.83 4.94
N PHE A 76 -6.23 -1.27 3.71
CA PHE A 76 -7.07 -2.21 2.98
C PHE A 76 -7.21 -3.56 3.69
N LEU A 77 -6.09 -4.15 4.11
CA LEU A 77 -6.09 -5.44 4.80
C LEU A 77 -6.78 -5.35 6.17
N VAL A 78 -6.57 -4.26 6.91
CA VAL A 78 -7.24 -4.03 8.20
C VAL A 78 -8.74 -3.84 8.01
N ALA A 79 -9.18 -3.05 7.03
CA ALA A 79 -10.60 -2.84 6.76
C ALA A 79 -11.29 -4.16 6.38
N LEU A 80 -10.67 -4.97 5.51
CA LEU A 80 -11.18 -6.30 5.16
C LEU A 80 -11.19 -7.24 6.37
N ALA A 81 -10.16 -7.21 7.20
CA ALA A 81 -10.11 -8.02 8.41
C ALA A 81 -11.24 -7.63 9.38
N GLN A 82 -11.50 -6.34 9.56
CA GLN A 82 -12.61 -5.85 10.39
C GLN A 82 -13.97 -6.31 9.85
N GLN A 83 -14.20 -6.21 8.53
CA GLN A 83 -15.43 -6.73 7.92
C GLN A 83 -15.58 -8.26 8.06
N ALA A 84 -14.46 -8.97 8.02
CA ALA A 84 -14.38 -10.41 8.23
C ALA A 84 -14.45 -10.83 9.71
N GLY A 85 -14.66 -9.89 10.65
CA GLY A 85 -14.70 -10.20 12.09
C GLY A 85 -13.34 -10.62 12.67
N MET A 86 -12.24 -10.21 12.05
CA MET A 86 -10.86 -10.59 12.35
C MET A 86 -10.57 -12.10 12.21
N ASP A 87 -11.41 -12.82 11.48
CA ASP A 87 -11.18 -14.23 11.14
C ASP A 87 -10.34 -14.37 9.85
N LEU A 88 -9.26 -15.15 9.93
CA LEU A 88 -8.32 -15.33 8.82
C LEU A 88 -8.98 -16.03 7.62
N THR A 89 -9.86 -17.00 7.87
CA THR A 89 -10.52 -17.75 6.79
C THR A 89 -11.47 -16.85 6.03
N ALA A 90 -12.27 -16.06 6.74
CA ALA A 90 -13.18 -15.08 6.18
C ALA A 90 -12.44 -13.97 5.42
N LEU A 91 -11.29 -13.50 5.92
CA LEU A 91 -10.42 -12.55 5.19
C LEU A 91 -9.93 -13.14 3.86
N LEU A 92 -9.41 -14.37 3.88
CA LEU A 92 -8.95 -15.05 2.67
C LEU A 92 -10.10 -15.26 1.68
N ASN A 93 -11.30 -15.55 2.16
CA ASN A 93 -12.49 -15.66 1.32
C ASN A 93 -12.89 -14.29 0.75
N ALA A 94 -12.84 -13.21 1.53
CA ALA A 94 -13.13 -11.85 1.06
C ALA A 94 -12.15 -11.38 -0.04
N LEU A 95 -10.90 -11.84 0.02
CA LEU A 95 -9.90 -11.61 -1.03
C LEU A 95 -10.15 -12.51 -2.26
N LYS A 96 -10.38 -13.81 -2.06
CA LYS A 96 -10.51 -14.78 -3.16
C LYS A 96 -11.82 -14.63 -3.94
N ASN A 97 -12.90 -14.29 -3.26
CA ASN A 97 -14.25 -14.27 -3.84
C ASN A 97 -14.63 -12.93 -4.45
N SER A 98 -13.80 -11.89 -4.29
CA SER A 98 -13.98 -10.58 -4.93
C SER A 98 -12.82 -10.31 -5.87
N VAL A 99 -13.12 -10.30 -7.18
CA VAL A 99 -12.15 -9.99 -8.23
C VAL A 99 -11.56 -8.61 -8.01
N GLN A 100 -12.37 -7.64 -7.56
CA GLN A 100 -11.93 -6.28 -7.25
C GLN A 100 -10.93 -6.26 -6.09
N ASN A 101 -11.20 -6.99 -5.01
CA ASN A 101 -10.30 -7.07 -3.85
C ASN A 101 -8.98 -7.74 -4.20
N LEU A 102 -9.03 -8.84 -4.95
CA LEU A 102 -7.83 -9.54 -5.42
C LEU A 102 -7.02 -8.65 -6.37
N ALA A 103 -7.68 -7.99 -7.32
CA ALA A 103 -7.03 -7.07 -8.25
C ALA A 103 -6.37 -5.90 -7.50
N LEU A 104 -7.02 -5.34 -6.49
CA LEU A 104 -6.45 -4.26 -5.68
C LEU A 104 -5.24 -4.73 -4.89
N LEU A 105 -5.32 -5.90 -4.26
CA LEU A 105 -4.18 -6.50 -3.55
C LEU A 105 -2.97 -6.66 -4.48
N LEU A 106 -3.18 -7.26 -5.66
CA LEU A 106 -2.13 -7.47 -6.65
C LEU A 106 -1.59 -6.16 -7.21
N ALA A 107 -2.45 -5.16 -7.44
CA ALA A 107 -2.05 -3.85 -7.92
C ALA A 107 -1.16 -3.12 -6.91
N LEU A 108 -1.50 -3.15 -5.62
CA LEU A 108 -0.68 -2.58 -4.55
C LEU A 108 0.67 -3.28 -4.44
N LEU A 109 0.69 -4.62 -4.38
CA LEU A 109 1.94 -5.39 -4.31
C LEU A 109 2.82 -5.18 -5.55
N GLY A 110 2.21 -5.10 -6.74
CA GLY A 110 2.89 -4.79 -7.99
C GLY A 110 3.47 -3.38 -8.00
N GLY A 111 2.70 -2.38 -7.54
CA GLY A 111 3.17 -0.99 -7.41
C GLY A 111 4.37 -0.87 -6.48
N ILE A 112 4.32 -1.54 -5.31
CA ILE A 112 5.44 -1.66 -4.37
C ILE A 112 6.67 -2.24 -5.10
N GLY A 113 6.52 -3.41 -5.74
CA GLY A 113 7.64 -4.07 -6.42
C GLY A 113 8.26 -3.23 -7.55
N ILE A 114 7.43 -2.56 -8.36
CA ILE A 114 7.90 -1.68 -9.46
C ILE A 114 8.66 -0.48 -8.90
N ASP A 115 8.15 0.18 -7.86
CA ASP A 115 8.81 1.37 -7.32
C ASP A 115 10.04 1.03 -6.44
N TYR A 116 10.10 -0.15 -5.84
CA TYR A 116 11.30 -0.66 -5.17
C TYR A 116 12.41 -1.06 -6.16
N SER A 117 12.08 -1.79 -7.23
CA SER A 117 13.08 -2.38 -8.15
C SER A 117 13.85 -1.35 -8.98
N VAL A 118 13.30 -0.16 -9.18
CA VAL A 118 13.92 0.92 -9.97
C VAL A 118 14.78 1.85 -9.09
N GLY A 119 14.90 1.56 -7.78
CA GLY A 119 15.54 2.44 -6.80
C GLY A 119 16.45 1.76 -5.76
N GLY A 120 16.94 0.55 -6.03
CA GLY A 120 18.08 -0.05 -5.33
C GLY A 120 19.40 0.29 -6.00
#